data_AF-A0AAU1KIM0-F1
#
_entry.id   AF-A0AAU1KIM0-F1
#
_cell.length_a   1.000
_cell.length_b   1.000
_cell.length_c   1.000
_cell.angle_alpha   90.00
_cell.angle_beta   90.00
_cell.angle_gamma   90.00
#
_symmetry.space_group_name_H-M   'P 1'
#
loop_
_entity.id
_entity.type
_entity.pdbx_description
1 polymer ?
#
loop_
_entity_poly.entity_id
_entity_poly.type
_entity_poly.pdbx_seq_one_letter_code
_entity_poly.pdbx_strand_id
1 'polypeptide(L)'
;MNETEQLLEQVADRVRAAVREDGEALPEPLADGEAERAAQALGFALPPLLTALYTRIGDGGFGPEYGLLPLRQAIAEYEAGRASDWGWPEGVLPIADLGCGMSACVDCRSDTARILLFEPNPGERDLAWYLKSPSLAGWLRDWLDGTGWFREEWDEDGMEVTPWAEFSSRCAA
;
A
#
# COMPACT_ATOMS: atom_id res chain seq x y z
N MET A 1 1.65 18.29 18.41
CA MET A 1 1.20 17.37 17.35
C MET A 1 2.40 16.50 16.99
N ASN A 2 2.25 15.18 16.90
CA ASN A 2 3.34 14.31 16.46
C ASN A 2 3.39 14.28 14.92
N GLU A 3 4.47 13.75 14.34
CA GLU A 3 4.68 13.72 12.88
C GLU A 3 3.59 12.92 12.14
N THR A 4 3.06 11.86 12.77
CA THR A 4 1.98 11.05 12.21
C THR A 4 0.68 11.84 12.08
N GLU A 5 0.29 12.60 13.12
CA GLU A 5 -0.89 13.45 13.11
C GLU A 5 -0.77 14.57 12.07
N GLN A 6 0.41 15.19 11.97
CA GLN A 6 0.67 16.20 10.94
C GLN A 6 0.54 15.63 9.53
N LEU A 7 1.08 14.43 9.29
CA LEU A 7 0.95 13.75 8.00
C LEU A 7 -0.52 13.45 7.69
N LEU A 8 -1.29 12.92 8.65
CA LEU A 8 -2.71 12.63 8.46
C LEU A 8 -3.53 13.88 8.13
N GLU A 9 -3.20 15.02 8.75
CA GLU A 9 -3.84 16.30 8.45
C GLU A 9 -3.53 16.75 7.01
N GLN A 10 -2.27 16.66 6.58
CA GLN A 10 -1.86 16.99 5.21
C GLN A 10 -2.53 16.09 4.17
N VAL A 11 -2.60 14.78 4.42
CA VAL A 11 -3.34 13.84 3.57
C VAL A 11 -4.80 14.25 3.51
N ALA A 12 -5.47 14.45 4.65
CA ALA A 12 -6.87 14.83 4.69
C ALA A 12 -7.15 16.14 3.92
N ASP A 13 -6.26 17.13 4.01
CA ASP A 13 -6.41 18.38 3.28
C ASP A 13 -6.23 18.21 1.77
N ARG A 14 -5.21 17.46 1.34
CA ARG A 14 -4.99 17.11 -0.07
C ARG A 14 -6.19 16.38 -0.67
N VAL A 15 -6.76 15.46 0.10
CA VAL A 15 -7.92 14.64 -0.25
C VAL A 15 -9.18 15.51 -0.38
N ARG A 16 -9.45 16.37 0.61
CA ARG A 16 -10.58 17.33 0.54
C ARG A 16 -10.44 18.30 -0.61
N ALA A 17 -9.21 18.68 -0.99
CA ALA A 17 -8.98 19.53 -2.15
C ALA A 17 -9.38 18.79 -3.45
N ALA A 18 -8.89 17.56 -3.63
CA ALA A 18 -9.22 16.72 -4.80
C ALA A 18 -10.74 16.51 -4.96
N VAL A 19 -11.44 16.14 -3.89
CA VAL A 19 -12.90 15.95 -3.91
C VAL A 19 -13.66 17.21 -4.37
N ARG A 20 -13.17 18.40 -4.03
CA ARG A 20 -13.79 19.67 -4.46
C ARG A 20 -13.52 19.97 -5.93
N GLU A 21 -12.38 19.53 -6.47
CA GLU A 21 -11.96 19.76 -7.85
C GLU A 21 -12.62 18.76 -8.80
N ASP A 22 -12.57 17.47 -8.47
CA ASP A 22 -13.03 16.38 -9.33
C ASP A 22 -14.51 16.05 -9.13
N GLY A 23 -15.08 16.41 -7.97
CA GLY A 23 -16.49 16.15 -7.62
C GLY A 23 -16.81 14.69 -7.29
N GLU A 24 -15.81 13.81 -7.28
CA GLU A 24 -15.95 12.41 -6.92
C GLU A 24 -15.85 12.24 -5.39
N ALA A 25 -16.89 11.67 -4.79
CA ALA A 25 -16.91 11.39 -3.37
C ALA A 25 -16.06 10.15 -3.07
N LEU A 26 -15.33 10.20 -1.96
CA LEU A 26 -14.55 9.05 -1.49
C LEU A 26 -15.43 8.04 -0.79
N PRO A 27 -15.03 6.76 -0.78
CA PRO A 27 -15.55 5.80 0.17
C PRO A 27 -15.47 6.35 1.61
N GLU A 28 -16.57 6.23 2.34
CA GLU A 28 -16.64 6.66 3.74
C GLU A 28 -15.57 5.95 4.58
N PRO A 29 -15.00 6.60 5.60
CA PRO A 29 -14.09 5.94 6.52
C PRO A 29 -14.73 4.71 7.17
N LEU A 30 -13.89 3.74 7.51
CA LEU A 30 -14.31 2.53 8.19
C LEU A 30 -15.01 2.84 9.52
N ALA A 31 -16.08 2.11 9.80
CA ALA A 31 -16.76 2.18 11.09
C ALA A 31 -15.89 1.63 12.25
N ASP A 32 -16.29 1.97 13.47
CA ASP A 32 -15.64 1.42 14.67
C ASP A 32 -15.65 -0.12 14.66
N GLY A 33 -14.52 -0.74 14.95
CA GLY A 33 -14.39 -2.20 15.01
C GLY A 33 -14.14 -2.89 13.65
N GLU A 34 -14.21 -2.20 12.51
CA GLU A 34 -13.95 -2.84 11.21
C GLU A 34 -12.46 -3.18 11.03
N ALA A 35 -11.56 -2.30 11.48
CA ALA A 35 -10.12 -2.53 11.41
C ALA A 35 -9.72 -3.74 12.28
N GLU A 36 -10.32 -3.90 13.46
CA GLU A 36 -10.10 -5.06 14.33
C GLU A 36 -10.64 -6.34 13.72
N ARG A 37 -11.80 -6.29 13.04
CA ARG A 37 -12.34 -7.43 12.28
C ARG A 37 -11.43 -7.80 11.12
N ALA A 38 -10.92 -6.81 10.39
CA ALA A 38 -9.96 -7.03 9.31
C ALA A 38 -8.68 -7.69 9.84
N ALA A 39 -8.14 -7.22 10.96
CA ALA A 39 -6.97 -7.82 11.60
C ALA A 39 -7.21 -9.28 12.02
N GLN A 40 -8.41 -9.59 12.53
CA GLN A 40 -8.79 -10.97 12.86
C GLN A 40 -8.87 -11.87 11.62
N ALA A 41 -9.41 -11.37 10.51
CA ALA A 41 -9.49 -12.11 9.26
C ALA A 41 -8.10 -12.35 8.64
N LEU A 42 -7.23 -11.33 8.67
CA LEU A 42 -5.88 -11.38 8.15
C LEU A 42 -4.92 -12.23 8.99
N GLY A 43 -5.19 -12.36 10.30
CA GLY A 43 -4.28 -12.98 11.26
C GLY A 43 -3.13 -12.08 11.71
N PHE A 44 -3.12 -10.81 11.30
CA PHE A 44 -2.14 -9.80 11.70
C PHE A 44 -2.79 -8.41 11.78
N ALA A 45 -2.23 -7.51 12.58
CA ALA A 45 -2.72 -6.15 12.71
C ALA A 45 -2.27 -5.27 11.54
N LEU A 46 -3.14 -4.33 11.14
CA LEU A 46 -2.75 -3.25 10.24
C LEU A 46 -1.82 -2.27 10.99
N PRO A 47 -0.77 -1.74 10.33
CA PRO A 47 0.08 -0.72 10.93
C PRO A 47 -0.74 0.52 11.36
N PRO A 48 -0.39 1.18 12.49
CA PRO A 48 -1.20 2.27 13.03
C PRO A 48 -1.50 3.40 12.04
N LEU A 49 -0.52 3.78 11.21
CA LEU A 49 -0.72 4.80 10.17
C LEU A 49 -1.72 4.32 9.11
N LEU A 50 -1.63 3.07 8.65
CA LEU A 50 -2.56 2.51 7.67
C LEU A 50 -3.99 2.45 8.22
N THR A 51 -4.14 2.01 9.47
CA THR A 51 -5.44 2.02 10.17
C THR A 51 -6.02 3.43 10.21
N ALA A 52 -5.21 4.43 10.57
CA ALA A 52 -5.68 5.81 10.67
C ALA A 52 -6.12 6.40 9.32
N LEU A 53 -5.50 6.01 8.20
CA LEU A 53 -5.96 6.41 6.87
C LEU A 53 -7.37 5.88 6.61
N TYR A 54 -7.59 4.59 6.83
CA TYR A 54 -8.88 3.94 6.60
C TYR A 54 -10.00 4.41 7.54
N THR A 55 -9.69 4.68 8.81
CA THR A 55 -10.72 5.05 9.80
C THR A 55 -10.97 6.54 9.93
N ARG A 56 -10.06 7.40 9.44
CA ARG A 56 -10.20 8.87 9.59
C ARG A 56 -10.34 9.62 8.27
N ILE A 57 -9.88 9.04 7.16
CA ILE A 57 -9.83 9.74 5.86
C ILE A 57 -10.81 9.12 4.87
N GLY A 58 -10.77 7.80 4.66
CA GLY A 58 -11.70 7.10 3.79
C GLY A 58 -11.33 5.63 3.58
N ASP A 59 -12.30 4.81 3.17
CA ASP A 59 -12.07 3.40 2.80
C ASP A 59 -11.49 3.26 1.38
N GLY A 60 -10.33 3.88 1.14
CA GLY A 60 -9.66 3.89 -0.16
C GLY A 60 -10.04 5.07 -1.06
N GLY A 61 -9.63 5.01 -2.33
CA GLY A 61 -9.90 6.01 -3.37
C GLY A 61 -9.00 7.25 -3.35
N PHE A 62 -8.00 7.30 -2.48
CA PHE A 62 -7.05 8.41 -2.39
C PHE A 62 -5.63 7.91 -2.13
N GLY A 63 -4.64 8.78 -2.32
CA GLY A 63 -3.24 8.45 -2.10
C GLY A 63 -2.47 8.33 -3.41
N PRO A 64 -1.26 7.74 -3.36
CA PRO A 64 -0.38 7.65 -4.52
C PRO A 64 -0.97 6.77 -5.62
N GLU A 65 -0.51 6.95 -6.86
CA GLU A 65 -0.84 6.10 -8.02
C GLU A 65 -2.36 6.12 -8.31
N TYR A 66 -3.03 4.96 -8.38
CA TYR A 66 -4.49 4.87 -8.53
C TYR A 66 -5.26 4.99 -7.19
N GLY A 67 -4.57 5.32 -6.10
CA GLY A 67 -5.14 5.44 -4.78
C GLY A 67 -5.20 4.11 -4.02
N LEU A 68 -5.47 4.22 -2.72
CA LEU A 68 -5.63 3.08 -1.84
C LEU A 68 -6.86 2.27 -2.22
N LEU A 69 -6.73 0.95 -2.21
CA LEU A 69 -7.85 0.03 -2.36
C LEU A 69 -8.78 0.12 -1.14
N PRO A 70 -10.10 -0.07 -1.29
CA PRO A 70 -10.95 -0.35 -0.16
C PRO A 70 -10.42 -1.56 0.63
N LEU A 71 -10.48 -1.51 1.96
CA LEU A 71 -9.84 -2.52 2.82
C LEU A 71 -10.40 -3.92 2.55
N ARG A 72 -11.70 -4.02 2.24
CA ARG A 72 -12.32 -5.28 1.80
C ARG A 72 -11.64 -5.87 0.56
N GLN A 73 -11.31 -5.02 -0.41
CA GLN A 73 -10.67 -5.46 -1.64
C GLN A 73 -9.22 -5.88 -1.38
N ALA A 74 -8.47 -5.09 -0.59
CA ALA A 74 -7.12 -5.43 -0.14
C ALA A 74 -7.06 -6.81 0.52
N ILE A 75 -8.03 -7.14 1.40
CA ILE A 75 -8.12 -8.46 2.04
C ILE A 75 -8.39 -9.56 1.02
N ALA A 76 -9.34 -9.34 0.10
CA ALA A 76 -9.66 -10.34 -0.94
C ALA A 76 -8.46 -10.61 -1.86
N GLU A 77 -7.72 -9.58 -2.25
CA GLU A 77 -6.50 -9.71 -3.04
C GLU A 77 -5.39 -10.41 -2.26
N TYR A 78 -5.24 -10.12 -0.97
CA TYR A 78 -4.31 -10.86 -0.10
C TYR A 78 -4.63 -12.35 -0.06
N GLU A 79 -5.90 -12.71 0.19
CA GLU A 79 -6.34 -14.11 0.25
C GLU A 79 -6.13 -14.83 -1.09
N ALA A 80 -6.45 -14.17 -2.20
CA ALA A 80 -6.22 -14.70 -3.54
C ALA A 80 -4.73 -14.91 -3.82
N GLY A 81 -3.88 -13.95 -3.44
CA GLY A 81 -2.43 -14.06 -3.52
C GLY A 81 -1.91 -15.25 -2.69
N ARG A 82 -2.38 -15.40 -1.44
CA ARG A 82 -2.02 -16.50 -0.54
C ARG A 82 -2.43 -17.87 -1.08
N ALA A 83 -3.51 -17.95 -1.87
CA ALA A 83 -3.97 -19.18 -2.51
C ALA A 83 -3.28 -19.48 -3.85
N SER A 84 -2.42 -18.58 -4.36
CA SER A 84 -1.76 -18.71 -5.66
C SER A 84 -0.37 -19.33 -5.58
N ASP A 85 0.14 -19.78 -6.73
CA ASP A 85 1.51 -20.33 -6.85
C ASP A 85 2.61 -19.25 -6.81
N TRP A 86 2.24 -17.97 -6.78
CA TRP A 86 3.17 -16.85 -6.57
C TRP A 86 3.74 -16.82 -5.15
N GLY A 87 3.17 -17.64 -4.25
CA GLY A 87 3.59 -17.78 -2.86
C GLY A 87 3.67 -16.44 -2.16
N TRP A 88 2.54 -15.77 -2.12
CA TRP A 88 2.40 -14.45 -1.53
C TRP A 88 2.89 -14.44 -0.06
N PRO A 89 3.73 -13.48 0.36
CA PRO A 89 4.31 -13.47 1.71
C PRO A 89 3.27 -13.25 2.82
N GLU A 90 3.50 -13.84 3.99
CA GLU A 90 2.65 -13.60 5.16
C GLU A 90 2.80 -12.14 5.65
N GLY A 91 1.69 -11.47 5.98
CA GLY A 91 1.72 -10.11 6.52
C GLY A 91 2.03 -9.02 5.49
N VAL A 92 1.99 -9.32 4.19
CA VAL A 92 2.18 -8.34 3.11
C VAL A 92 0.83 -8.09 2.44
N LEU A 93 0.21 -6.94 2.72
CA LEU A 93 -1.15 -6.61 2.27
C LEU A 93 -1.09 -5.73 1.01
N PRO A 94 -1.71 -6.10 -0.13
CA PRO A 94 -1.85 -5.19 -1.26
C PRO A 94 -2.76 -4.04 -0.88
N ILE A 95 -2.31 -2.80 -1.12
CA ILE A 95 -3.05 -1.59 -0.73
C ILE A 95 -3.30 -0.64 -1.89
N ALA A 96 -2.68 -0.81 -3.05
CA ALA A 96 -2.92 -0.02 -4.26
C ALA A 96 -2.67 -0.86 -5.51
N ASP A 97 -3.58 -0.78 -6.47
CA ASP A 97 -3.35 -1.27 -7.84
C ASP A 97 -2.40 -0.29 -8.55
N LEU A 98 -1.47 -0.81 -9.35
CA LEU A 98 -0.50 0.00 -10.13
C LEU A 98 -0.65 -0.20 -11.65
N GLY A 99 -1.68 -0.92 -12.09
CA GLY A 99 -1.90 -1.35 -13.46
C GLY A 99 -1.14 -2.63 -13.81
N CYS A 100 -1.50 -3.26 -14.93
CA CYS A 100 -0.81 -4.44 -15.47
C CYS A 100 -0.62 -5.60 -14.46
N GLY A 101 -1.54 -5.75 -13.50
CA GLY A 101 -1.44 -6.77 -12.44
C GLY A 101 -0.39 -6.50 -11.36
N MET A 102 0.25 -5.34 -11.39
CA MET A 102 1.18 -4.87 -10.37
C MET A 102 0.42 -4.31 -9.17
N SER A 103 0.99 -4.43 -7.98
CA SER A 103 0.42 -3.82 -6.77
C SER A 103 1.47 -3.24 -5.84
N ALA A 104 1.11 -2.15 -5.17
CA ALA A 104 1.85 -1.65 -4.02
C ALA A 104 1.32 -2.36 -2.77
N CYS A 105 2.22 -2.94 -2.00
CA CYS A 105 1.89 -3.73 -0.83
C CYS A 105 2.55 -3.14 0.42
N VAL A 106 1.88 -3.20 1.57
CA VAL A 106 2.46 -2.86 2.88
C VAL A 106 2.96 -4.13 3.55
N ASP A 107 4.21 -4.15 4.01
CA ASP A 107 4.66 -5.15 4.99
C ASP A 107 4.15 -4.76 6.39
N CYS A 108 3.05 -5.38 6.81
CA CYS A 108 2.41 -5.15 8.11
C CYS A 108 3.24 -5.67 9.29
N ARG A 109 4.30 -6.45 9.04
CA ARG A 109 5.25 -6.92 10.06
C ARG A 109 6.47 -6.01 10.20
N SER A 110 6.58 -4.98 9.35
CA SER A 110 7.63 -3.98 9.41
C SER A 110 7.24 -2.85 10.36
N ASP A 111 8.13 -2.46 11.28
CA ASP A 111 7.90 -1.34 12.22
C ASP A 111 7.59 -0.02 11.50
N THR A 112 8.13 0.15 10.29
CA THR A 112 7.93 1.33 9.43
C THR A 112 6.80 1.18 8.42
N ALA A 113 6.12 0.02 8.38
CA ALA A 113 5.15 -0.31 7.34
C ALA A 113 5.70 -0.03 5.92
N ARG A 114 6.88 -0.58 5.60
CA ARG A 114 7.54 -0.36 4.30
C ARG A 114 6.62 -0.76 3.14
N ILE A 115 6.78 -0.08 2.00
CA ILE A 115 6.03 -0.36 0.79
C ILE A 115 6.86 -1.24 -0.13
N LEU A 116 6.27 -2.36 -0.53
CA LEU A 116 6.79 -3.32 -1.48
C LEU A 116 6.06 -3.16 -2.80
N LEU A 117 6.74 -3.41 -3.91
CA LEU A 117 6.15 -3.57 -5.22
C LEU A 117 6.06 -5.06 -5.53
N PHE A 118 4.88 -5.52 -5.90
CA PHE A 118 4.67 -6.80 -6.58
C PHE A 118 4.56 -6.56 -8.09
N GLU A 119 5.45 -7.18 -8.85
CA GLU A 119 5.61 -7.05 -10.31
C GLU A 119 5.64 -8.46 -10.94
N PRO A 120 4.49 -9.03 -11.33
CA PRO A 120 4.43 -10.39 -11.85
C PRO A 120 4.82 -10.51 -13.33
N ASN A 121 4.95 -9.39 -14.05
CA ASN A 121 5.09 -9.38 -15.51
C ASN A 121 6.29 -10.16 -16.07
N PRO A 122 7.46 -10.21 -15.40
CA PRO A 122 8.56 -11.07 -15.82
C PRO A 122 8.23 -12.58 -15.81
N GLY A 123 7.15 -13.00 -15.15
CA GLY A 123 6.73 -14.41 -15.09
C GLY A 123 7.52 -15.27 -14.10
N GLU A 124 8.48 -14.68 -13.38
CA GLU A 124 9.34 -15.37 -12.43
C GLU A 124 9.02 -14.93 -11.00
N ARG A 125 8.46 -15.86 -10.20
CA ARG A 125 8.05 -15.61 -8.82
C ARG A 125 9.16 -14.99 -7.96
N ASP A 126 10.37 -15.53 -8.05
CA ASP A 126 11.50 -15.09 -7.23
C ASP A 126 12.03 -13.70 -7.61
N LEU A 127 11.58 -13.17 -8.74
CA LEU A 127 11.90 -11.83 -9.23
C LEU A 127 10.71 -10.86 -9.11
N ALA A 128 9.60 -11.28 -8.51
CA ALA A 128 8.36 -10.49 -8.52
C ALA A 128 8.27 -9.43 -7.41
N TRP A 129 9.26 -9.32 -6.52
CA TRP A 129 9.16 -8.49 -5.31
C TRP A 129 10.31 -7.53 -5.11
N TYR A 130 9.97 -6.25 -4.94
CA TYR A 130 10.92 -5.15 -4.81
C TYR A 130 10.56 -4.22 -3.65
N LEU A 131 11.55 -3.53 -3.09
CA LEU A 131 11.33 -2.43 -2.16
C LEU A 131 10.94 -1.17 -2.95
N LYS A 132 9.71 -0.67 -2.76
CA LYS A 132 9.22 0.56 -3.40
C LYS A 132 9.47 1.79 -2.52
N SER A 133 9.28 1.68 -1.21
CA SER A 133 9.58 2.77 -0.26
C SER A 133 9.93 2.21 1.12
N PRO A 134 10.89 2.80 1.85
CA PRO A 134 11.30 2.33 3.17
C PRO A 134 10.21 2.46 4.26
N SER A 135 9.17 3.27 4.03
CA SER A 135 8.05 3.44 4.97
C SER A 135 6.78 3.94 4.29
N LEU A 136 5.61 3.58 4.82
CA LEU A 136 4.32 4.13 4.38
C LEU A 136 4.28 5.66 4.51
N ALA A 137 4.86 6.20 5.60
CA ALA A 137 4.93 7.63 5.80
C ALA A 137 5.78 8.33 4.73
N GLY A 138 6.91 7.75 4.33
CA GLY A 138 7.75 8.26 3.24
C GLY A 138 6.99 8.26 1.92
N TRP A 139 6.36 7.15 1.56
CA TRP A 139 5.59 7.03 0.33
C TRP A 139 4.43 8.05 0.23
N LEU A 140 3.73 8.30 1.33
CA LEU A 140 2.69 9.33 1.37
C LEU A 140 3.27 10.75 1.22
N ARG A 141 4.44 11.03 1.81
CA ARG A 141 5.11 12.32 1.65
C ARG A 141 5.55 12.56 0.21
N ASP A 142 6.12 11.55 -0.44
CA ASP A 142 6.51 11.64 -1.85
C ASP A 142 5.27 11.97 -2.72
N TRP A 143 4.13 11.35 -2.44
CA TRP A 143 2.88 11.69 -3.11
C TRP A 143 2.39 13.11 -2.83
N LEU A 144 2.43 13.56 -1.59
CA LEU A 144 2.07 14.94 -1.21
C LEU A 144 2.96 15.97 -1.89
N ASP A 145 4.25 15.67 -2.05
CA ASP A 145 5.24 16.52 -2.70
C ASP A 145 5.19 16.43 -4.23
N GLY A 146 4.36 15.54 -4.79
CA GLY A 146 4.24 15.31 -6.23
C GLY A 146 5.42 14.53 -6.84
N THR A 147 6.30 13.97 -6.01
CA THR A 147 7.46 13.16 -6.39
C THR A 147 7.20 11.65 -6.32
N GLY A 148 5.99 11.25 -5.92
CA GLY A 148 5.59 9.87 -5.68
C GLY A 148 5.23 9.05 -6.92
N TRP A 149 5.14 9.68 -8.10
CA TRP A 149 5.12 8.96 -9.37
C TRP A 149 6.46 8.26 -9.55
N PHE A 150 6.46 7.08 -10.19
CA PHE A 150 7.67 6.43 -10.68
C PHE A 150 8.66 7.50 -11.13
N ARG A 151 9.79 7.62 -10.41
CA ARG A 151 10.86 8.54 -10.80
C ARG A 151 11.09 8.26 -12.27
N GLU A 152 10.73 9.21 -13.14
CA GLU A 152 10.79 9.09 -14.60
C GLU A 152 12.26 9.15 -15.03
N GLU A 153 13.04 8.18 -14.56
CA GLU A 153 14.24 7.72 -15.21
C GLU A 153 13.91 6.30 -15.66
N TRP A 154 13.08 6.23 -16.70
CA TRP A 154 13.17 5.16 -17.68
C TRP A 154 14.48 5.36 -18.45
N ASP A 155 15.61 5.32 -17.73
CA ASP A 155 16.88 5.11 -18.37
C ASP A 155 16.86 3.65 -18.83
N GLU A 156 17.16 3.43 -20.11
CA GLU A 156 17.33 2.10 -20.70
C GLU A 156 18.35 1.22 -19.92
N ASP A 157 19.12 1.84 -19.03
CA ASP A 157 20.06 1.22 -18.09
C ASP A 157 19.53 1.26 -16.64
N GLY A 158 18.54 0.42 -16.35
CA GLY A 158 18.32 -0.10 -15.00
C GLY A 158 17.41 0.75 -14.13
N MET A 159 16.15 0.34 -14.08
CA MET A 159 15.26 0.62 -12.97
C MET A 159 16.02 0.31 -11.66
N GLU A 160 16.30 1.32 -10.82
CA GLU A 160 16.95 1.14 -9.51
C GLU A 160 15.95 0.53 -8.50
N VAL A 161 15.19 -0.47 -8.94
CA VAL A 161 14.31 -1.27 -8.09
C VAL A 161 15.17 -2.24 -7.31
N THR A 162 15.26 -2.00 -6.01
CA THR A 162 15.99 -2.87 -5.11
C THR A 162 15.16 -4.14 -4.86
N PRO A 163 15.63 -5.35 -5.23
CA PRO A 163 14.92 -6.58 -4.92
C PRO A 163 14.68 -6.71 -3.42
N TRP A 164 13.50 -7.22 -3.03
CA TRP A 164 13.18 -7.41 -1.63
C TRP A 164 13.87 -8.68 -1.09
N ALA A 165 15.03 -8.49 -0.45
CA ALA A 165 15.88 -9.59 0.01
C ALA A 165 15.21 -10.57 1.00
N GLU A 166 14.15 -10.16 1.69
CA GLU A 166 13.43 -11.03 2.63
C GLU A 166 12.32 -11.87 1.98
N PHE A 167 12.04 -11.70 0.68
CA PHE A 167 10.96 -12.41 0.00
C PHE A 167 11.00 -13.93 0.23
N SER A 168 12.11 -14.58 -0.08
CA SER A 168 12.21 -16.05 -0.01
C SER A 168 12.00 -16.59 1.40
N SER A 169 12.48 -15.88 2.44
CA SER A 169 12.31 -16.32 3.83
C SER A 169 10.88 -16.10 4.34
N ARG A 170 10.17 -15.10 3.81
CA ARG A 170 8.79 -14.77 4.17
C ARG A 170 7.73 -15.64 3.46
N CYS A 171 8.14 -16.42 2.46
CA CYS A 171 7.28 -17.37 1.76
C CYS A 171 7.33 -18.80 2.33
N ALA A 172 8.34 -19.13 3.14
CA ALA A 172 8.63 -20.48 3.60
C ALA A 172 7.86 -20.90 4.88
N ALA A 173 6.83 -20.13 5.28
CA ALA A 173 6.04 -20.34 6.49
C ALA A 173 4.62 -20.83 6.18
#